data_AF-A0A6P6FBG4-F1
#
_entry.id   AF-A0A6P6FBG4-F1
#
_cell.length_a   1.000
_cell.length_b   1.000
_cell.length_c   1.000
_cell.angle_alpha   90.00
_cell.angle_beta   90.00
_cell.angle_gamma   90.00
#
_symmetry.space_group_name_H-M   'P 1'
#
loop_
_entity.id
_entity.type
_entity.pdbx_description
1 polymer ?
#
loop_
_entity_poly.entity_id
_entity_poly.type
_entity_poly.pdbx_seq_one_letter_code
_entity_poly.pdbx_strand_id
1 'polypeptide(L)'
;MKKTWSVGERIFKQDYKRRMKMFGALVESVALFGAEVWSWNMEEGLDRVQRRYVKWILGLDMPTPNYILEECKIIEIKEKALKRAARYEEKALESKKEL
;
A
#
# COMPACT_ATOMS: atom_id res chain seq x y z
N MET A 1 4.30 -16.92 15.53
CA MET A 1 4.15 -15.78 14.59
C MET A 1 2.79 -15.86 13.90
N LYS A 2 2.06 -14.74 13.81
CA LYS A 2 0.63 -14.74 13.45
C LYS A 2 0.42 -15.35 12.05
N LYS A 3 -0.39 -16.41 11.98
CA LYS A 3 -0.69 -17.26 10.80
C LYS A 3 -1.11 -16.50 9.53
N THR A 4 -1.50 -15.23 9.66
CA THR A 4 -2.05 -14.38 8.60
C THR A 4 -1.01 -13.92 7.58
N TRP A 5 0.18 -13.47 8.01
CA TRP A 5 1.19 -12.96 7.06
C TRP A 5 1.78 -14.08 6.20
N SER A 6 1.98 -15.28 6.77
CA SER A 6 2.48 -16.46 6.07
C SER A 6 1.50 -17.08 5.06
N VAL A 7 0.29 -16.54 4.88
CA VAL A 7 -0.65 -17.02 3.85
C VAL A 7 -0.06 -16.88 2.46
N GLY A 8 0.50 -15.70 2.15
CA GLY A 8 1.11 -15.45 0.84
C GLY A 8 2.29 -16.37 0.57
N GLU A 9 3.07 -16.69 1.61
CA GLU A 9 4.19 -17.62 1.52
C GLU A 9 3.77 -19.07 1.29
N ARG A 10 2.75 -19.53 2.01
CA ARG A 10 2.22 -20.90 1.87
C ARG A 10 1.60 -21.13 0.50
N ILE A 11 0.92 -20.14 -0.07
CA ILE A 11 0.23 -20.25 -1.34
C ILE A 11 1.18 -20.00 -2.52
N PHE A 12 1.94 -18.90 -2.47
CA PHE A 12 2.71 -18.42 -3.62
C PHE A 12 4.21 -18.73 -3.55
N LYS A 13 4.71 -19.34 -2.46
CA LYS A 13 6.14 -19.65 -2.27
C LYS A 13 7.00 -18.44 -2.69
N GLN A 14 8.07 -18.58 -3.46
CA GLN A 14 8.94 -17.45 -3.83
C GLN A 14 8.39 -16.53 -4.94
N ASP A 15 7.14 -16.66 -5.38
CA ASP A 15 6.55 -15.75 -6.38
C ASP A 15 6.24 -14.38 -5.76
N TYR A 16 7.22 -13.48 -5.85
CA TYR A 16 7.15 -12.11 -5.37
C TYR A 16 5.99 -11.33 -6.00
N LYS A 17 5.77 -11.47 -7.32
CA LYS A 17 4.75 -10.70 -8.04
C LYS A 17 3.37 -11.03 -7.53
N ARG A 18 3.07 -12.31 -7.31
CA ARG A 18 1.78 -12.74 -6.77
C ARG A 18 1.58 -12.33 -5.32
N ARG A 19 2.61 -12.41 -4.48
CA ARG A 19 2.56 -11.91 -3.10
C ARG A 19 2.28 -10.41 -3.04
N MET A 20 2.92 -9.61 -3.90
CA MET A 20 2.66 -8.17 -3.98
C MET A 20 1.24 -7.87 -4.44
N LYS A 21 0.71 -8.62 -5.42
CA LYS A 21 -0.70 -8.49 -5.83
C LYS A 21 -1.66 -8.79 -4.68
N MET A 22 -1.37 -9.80 -3.86
CA MET A 22 -2.19 -10.14 -2.69
C MET A 22 -2.19 -9.00 -1.66
N PHE A 23 -1.03 -8.39 -1.41
CA PHE A 23 -0.94 -7.21 -0.55
C PHE A 23 -1.72 -6.01 -1.09
N GLY A 24 -1.61 -5.76 -2.40
CA GLY A 24 -2.39 -4.74 -3.08
C GLY A 24 -3.91 -4.96 -2.92
N ALA A 25 -4.35 -6.21 -3.03
CA ALA A 25 -5.77 -6.56 -2.92
C ALA A 25 -6.31 -6.47 -1.48
N LEU A 26 -5.51 -6.83 -0.46
CA LEU A 26 -5.98 -6.98 0.92
C LEU A 26 -5.67 -5.77 1.81
N VAL A 27 -4.49 -5.18 1.67
CA VAL A 27 -3.99 -4.13 2.58
C VAL A 27 -4.08 -2.78 1.92
N GLU A 28 -3.60 -2.66 0.67
CA GLU A 28 -3.61 -1.40 -0.05
C GLU A 28 -5.04 -0.92 -0.35
N SER A 29 -5.97 -1.83 -0.67
CA SER A 29 -7.38 -1.50 -0.88
C SER A 29 -8.04 -0.86 0.35
N VAL A 30 -7.84 -1.45 1.53
CA VAL A 30 -8.37 -0.95 2.81
C VAL A 30 -7.70 0.36 3.19
N ALA A 31 -6.38 0.46 3.01
CA ALA A 31 -5.66 1.70 3.25
C ALA A 31 -6.19 2.82 2.36
N LEU A 32 -6.27 2.61 1.05
CA LEU A 32 -6.74 3.62 0.11
C LEU A 32 -8.20 4.04 0.33
N PHE A 33 -9.06 3.14 0.82
CA PHE A 33 -10.41 3.52 1.25
C PHE A 33 -10.36 4.51 2.42
N GLY A 34 -9.46 4.28 3.39
CA GLY A 34 -9.21 5.24 4.46
C GLY A 34 -8.74 6.61 3.97
N ALA A 35 -8.09 6.71 2.80
CA ALA A 35 -7.71 8.00 2.20
C ALA A 35 -8.91 8.87 1.84
N GLU A 36 -9.97 8.24 1.35
CA GLU A 36 -11.19 8.93 0.93
C GLU A 36 -11.98 9.41 2.15
N VAL A 37 -11.90 8.69 3.27
CA VAL A 37 -12.65 8.99 4.51
C VAL A 37 -11.90 9.95 5.44
N TRP A 38 -10.58 9.78 5.62
CA TRP A 38 -9.75 10.53 6.55
C TRP A 38 -8.86 11.58 5.87
N SER A 39 -9.07 11.82 4.56
CA SER A 39 -8.22 12.66 3.70
C SER A 39 -6.75 12.18 3.69
N TRP A 40 -5.84 13.00 3.15
CA TRP A 40 -4.41 12.70 3.01
C TRP A 40 -3.62 12.57 4.32
N ASN A 41 -4.28 12.67 5.48
CA ASN A 41 -3.66 12.50 6.80
C ASN A 41 -3.35 11.03 7.11
N MET A 42 -2.94 10.26 6.08
CA MET A 42 -2.36 8.95 6.28
C MET A 42 -1.02 9.09 6.99
N GLU A 43 -1.02 8.54 8.19
CA GLU A 43 0.13 8.45 9.07
C GLU A 43 1.30 7.70 8.40
N GLU A 44 2.54 8.06 8.76
CA GLU A 44 3.76 7.34 8.38
C GLU A 44 3.72 5.84 8.73
N GLY A 45 2.80 5.42 9.60
CA GLY A 45 2.57 4.03 9.96
C GLY A 45 2.26 3.13 8.76
N LEU A 46 1.49 3.61 7.77
CA LEU A 46 1.11 2.79 6.61
C LEU A 46 2.30 2.49 5.70
N ASP A 47 3.13 3.49 5.44
CA ASP A 47 4.35 3.32 4.65
C ASP A 47 5.35 2.40 5.39
N ARG A 48 5.42 2.48 6.72
CA ARG A 48 6.22 1.53 7.54
C ARG A 48 5.73 0.08 7.38
N VAL A 49 4.41 -0.14 7.32
CA VAL A 49 3.83 -1.48 7.12
C VAL A 49 4.19 -2.01 5.73
N GLN A 50 4.06 -1.18 4.69
CA GLN A 50 4.46 -1.54 3.33
C GLN A 50 5.95 -1.90 3.27
N ARG A 51 6.82 -1.04 3.80
CA ARG A 51 8.28 -1.26 3.86
C ARG A 51 8.63 -2.58 4.55
N ARG A 52 8.01 -2.84 5.69
CA ARG A 52 8.20 -4.10 6.45
C ARG A 52 7.75 -5.32 5.65
N TYR A 53 6.64 -5.20 4.93
CA TYR A 53 6.12 -6.28 4.10
C TYR A 53 7.03 -6.57 2.90
N VAL A 54 7.54 -5.54 2.21
CA VAL A 54 8.47 -5.72 1.09
C VAL A 54 9.76 -6.40 1.54
N LYS A 55 10.39 -5.92 2.62
CA LYS A 55 11.58 -6.54 3.22
C LYS A 55 11.33 -8.01 3.54
N TRP A 56 10.17 -8.29 4.14
CA TRP A 56 9.80 -9.67 4.52
C TRP A 56 9.62 -10.60 3.31
N ILE A 57 8.97 -10.16 2.22
CA ILE A 57 8.84 -11.02 1.04
C ILE A 57 10.20 -11.28 0.38
N LEU A 58 11.07 -10.27 0.37
CA LEU A 58 12.41 -10.38 -0.22
C LEU A 58 13.39 -11.16 0.66
N GLY A 59 12.99 -11.53 1.89
CA GLY A 59 13.86 -12.21 2.85
C GLY A 59 14.99 -11.32 3.36
N LEU A 60 14.79 -9.99 3.33
CA LEU A 60 15.76 -9.00 3.81
C LEU A 60 15.57 -8.77 5.31
N ASP A 61 16.67 -8.43 5.98
CA ASP A 61 16.61 -8.10 7.40
C ASP A 61 15.83 -6.80 7.64
N MET A 62 15.25 -6.68 8.84
CA MET A 62 14.51 -5.48 9.24
C MET A 62 15.31 -4.15 9.19
N PRO A 63 16.61 -4.10 9.56
CA PRO A 63 17.40 -2.89 9.51
C PRO A 63 17.87 -2.53 8.09
N THR A 64 17.59 -3.36 7.06
CA THR A 64 17.97 -3.01 5.69
C THR A 64 17.39 -1.64 5.33
N PRO A 65 18.16 -0.74 4.68
CA PRO A 65 17.70 0.62 4.45
C PRO A 65 16.42 0.71 3.60
N ASN A 66 15.70 1.82 3.72
CA ASN A 66 14.36 1.95 3.13
C ASN A 66 14.35 2.21 1.61
N TYR A 67 15.51 2.43 0.98
CA TYR A 67 15.62 2.63 -0.47
C TYR A 67 15.18 1.38 -1.29
N ILE A 68 14.99 0.22 -0.65
CA ILE A 68 14.47 -1.00 -1.30
C ILE A 68 13.17 -0.75 -2.07
N LEU A 69 12.31 0.15 -1.57
CA LEU A 69 11.07 0.49 -2.28
C LEU A 69 11.36 1.14 -3.65
N GLU A 70 12.36 2.02 -3.70
CA GLU A 70 12.79 2.69 -4.94
C GLU A 70 13.40 1.68 -5.91
N GLU A 71 14.26 0.77 -5.43
CA GLU A 71 14.83 -0.31 -6.25
C GLU A 71 13.75 -1.24 -6.82
N CYS A 72 12.73 -1.54 -6.01
CA CYS A 72 11.59 -2.36 -6.44
C CYS A 72 10.60 -1.61 -7.35
N LYS A 73 10.82 -0.31 -7.60
CA LYS A 73 9.89 0.59 -8.31
C LYS A 73 8.48 0.56 -7.70
N ILE A 74 8.41 0.44 -6.37
CA ILE A 74 7.15 0.39 -5.64
C ILE A 74 6.80 1.81 -5.19
N ILE A 75 5.65 2.27 -5.66
CA ILE A 75 5.05 3.53 -5.22
C ILE A 75 4.49 3.33 -3.81
N GLU A 76 4.79 4.29 -2.93
CA GLU A 76 4.29 4.31 -1.57
C GLU A 76 2.76 4.47 -1.52
N ILE A 77 2.14 3.87 -0.51
CA ILE A 77 0.69 3.96 -0.31
C ILE A 77 0.26 5.41 -0.16
N LYS A 78 1.06 6.24 0.54
CA LYS A 78 0.79 7.67 0.69
C LYS A 78 0.66 8.42 -0.63
N GLU A 79 1.53 8.16 -1.59
CA GLU A 79 1.47 8.81 -2.91
C GLU A 79 0.19 8.39 -3.66
N LYS A 80 -0.17 7.10 -3.58
CA LYS A 80 -1.41 6.60 -4.19
C LYS A 80 -2.65 7.19 -3.52
N ALA A 81 -2.63 7.34 -2.20
CA ALA A 81 -3.70 7.94 -1.41
C ALA A 81 -3.91 9.42 -1.80
N LEU A 82 -2.84 10.19 -1.94
CA LEU A 82 -2.89 11.59 -2.40
C LEU A 82 -3.54 11.71 -3.79
N LYS A 83 -3.07 10.90 -4.76
CA LYS A 83 -3.65 10.88 -6.12
C LYS A 83 -5.14 10.53 -6.10
N ARG A 84 -5.56 9.68 -5.17
CA ARG A 84 -6.95 9.24 -5.04
C ARG A 84 -7.84 10.28 -4.38
N ALA A 85 -7.36 10.92 -3.32
CA ALA A 85 -8.05 12.05 -2.68
C ALA A 85 -8.26 13.21 -3.67
N ALA A 86 -7.23 13.60 -4.42
CA ALA A 86 -7.33 14.65 -5.44
C ALA A 86 -8.40 14.33 -6.50
N ARG A 87 -8.43 13.09 -7.03
CA ARG A 87 -9.46 12.64 -7.97
C ARG A 87 -10.87 12.69 -7.38
N TYR A 88 -11.01 12.44 -6.08
CA TYR A 88 -12.30 12.48 -5.40
C TYR A 88 -12.80 13.92 -5.25
N GLU A 89 -11.90 14.85 -4.91
CA GLU A 89 -12.21 16.28 -4.84
C GLU A 89 -12.59 16.84 -6.21
N GLU A 90 -11.85 16.49 -7.28
CA GLU A 90 -12.19 16.86 -8.66
C GLU A 90 -13.60 16.42 -9.04
N LYS A 91 -13.94 15.15 -8.80
CA LYS A 91 -15.30 14.61 -9.04
C LYS A 91 -16.36 15.33 -8.22
N ALA A 92 -16.10 15.59 -6.94
CA ALA A 92 -17.03 16.31 -6.08
C ALA A 92 -17.27 17.75 -6.57
N LEU A 93 -16.26 18.37 -7.19
CA LEU A 93 -16.37 19.71 -7.76
C LEU A 93 -17.15 19.71 -9.09
N GLU A 94 -16.97 18.69 -9.94
CA GLU A 94 -17.78 18.48 -11.15
C GLU A 94 -19.24 18.25 -10.80
N SER A 95 -19.55 17.35 -9.85
CA SER A 95 -20.93 17.08 -9.42
C SER A 95 -21.64 18.30 -8.84
N LYS A 96 -20.90 19.25 -8.24
CA LYS A 96 -21.45 20.52 -7.74
C LYS A 96 -21.71 21.55 -8.85
N LYS A 97 -21.07 21.43 -10.01
CA LYS A 97 -21.27 22.33 -11.16
C LYS A 97 -22.45 21.91 -12.04
N GLU A 98 -22.87 20.65 -11.97
CA GLU A 98 -24.03 20.12 -12.70
C GLU A 98 -25.37 20.36 -11.98
N LEU A 99 -25.35 20.91 -10.75
CA LEU A 99 -26.50 21.35 -9.97
C LEU A 99 -26.73 22.86 -10.13
#